data_AF-A0AAD0QAQ9-F1
#
_entry.id   AF-A0AAD0QAQ9-F1
#
_cell.length_a   1.000
_cell.length_b   1.000
_cell.length_c   1.000
_cell.angle_alpha   90.00
_cell.angle_beta   90.00
_cell.angle_gamma   90.00
#
_symmetry.space_group_name_H-M   'P 1'
#
loop_
_entity.id
_entity.type
_entity.pdbx_description
1 polymer ?
#
loop_
_entity_poly.entity_id
_entity_poly.type
_entity_poly.pdbx_seq_one_letter_code
_entity_poly.pdbx_strand_id
1 'polypeptide(L)'
;MTMGPRRAAPICCAPAVLVPHDVARREAGGASVRLPVSDIAAGCGQGGVQCVRVRHGEVDGADGAFDAAGEQFPFRVWQAAGSATVRGRLYRSRRLEALFGGPLGSVSYAELAALVDNPEAAEAEDLDYKRELTADDDRKREEFAKDLAAFANHIGGVLIVGMAEARGIPSKVMDTDVSDQLRRHLQQVAAANTAPPVRFDMRAVPNPRPEAGGRGLLLIAVPRSPHGPHAVTAPPTTPTQKALRYPRRAASRTDWLSETDVATAYHRRFAAGADRSARLDTVERELLSALPLDGYPHLIVALTPEIPGEMVLNSESFDRYRTELQGVSLLIQEEDAFTAIRVGSRRLIATDGHPDGMSHHSHCELHRDGSGTFAQRVPLRFMDIDYKRFTWLPPDLMVWLLMSALNILALHARDRTGATGTALIRAALVQSPPRQPDDPNRRAFPFPLIVDYGVDEVPLSTQSCTHADGEAVALLDDLAIEGPALVQATSQLADEIVQAFGIAEALPVTPAGELRQAGWGVSLRNAMTKWARAHGINVVSA
;
A
#
# COMPACT_ATOMS: atom_id res chain seq x y z
N MET A 1 40.81 42.78 27.05
CA MET A 1 40.49 41.35 27.21
C MET A 1 39.09 41.11 26.68
N THR A 2 39.01 40.77 25.40
CA THR A 2 37.77 40.62 24.62
C THR A 2 37.43 39.14 24.50
N MET A 3 36.35 38.69 25.17
CA MET A 3 35.77 37.37 24.94
C MET A 3 34.84 37.42 23.72
N GLY A 4 35.21 36.68 22.68
CA GLY A 4 34.41 36.50 21.46
C GLY A 4 33.28 35.46 21.62
N PRO A 5 32.29 35.46 20.71
CA PRO A 5 31.09 34.63 20.82
C PRO A 5 31.37 33.15 20.53
N ARG A 6 30.74 32.27 21.31
CA ARG A 6 30.72 30.81 21.14
C ARG A 6 30.17 30.45 19.75
N ARG A 7 31.00 29.79 18.92
CA ARG A 7 30.55 29.16 17.66
C ARG A 7 29.77 27.89 17.97
N ALA A 8 28.61 27.75 17.35
CA ALA A 8 27.81 26.54 17.31
C ALA A 8 28.57 25.39 16.62
N ALA A 9 28.29 24.15 17.05
CA ALA A 9 28.83 22.94 16.46
C ALA A 9 28.45 22.80 14.97
N PRO A 10 29.33 22.29 14.10
CA PRO A 10 28.98 22.02 12.71
C PRO A 10 27.99 20.87 12.63
N ILE A 11 26.90 21.12 11.89
CA ILE A 11 25.90 20.15 11.48
C ILE A 11 26.61 19.08 10.63
N CYS A 12 26.46 17.80 10.97
CA CYS A 12 26.95 16.67 10.19
C CYS A 12 26.35 16.70 8.78
N CYS A 13 27.21 16.95 7.78
CA CYS A 13 26.92 16.67 6.38
C CYS A 13 27.04 15.16 6.12
N ALA A 14 26.23 14.64 5.18
CA ALA A 14 26.17 13.24 4.77
C ALA A 14 27.56 12.63 4.44
N PRO A 15 27.78 11.32 4.67
CA PRO A 15 29.07 10.69 4.40
C PRO A 15 29.27 10.51 2.88
N ALA A 16 30.41 10.98 2.37
CA ALA A 16 30.95 10.53 1.09
C ALA A 16 31.74 9.23 1.32
N VAL A 17 31.47 8.20 0.53
CA VAL A 17 32.17 6.91 0.60
C VAL A 17 33.49 7.02 -0.16
N LEU A 18 34.62 6.74 0.51
CA LEU A 18 35.94 6.60 -0.11
C LEU A 18 36.53 5.26 0.36
N VAL A 19 36.99 4.44 -0.59
CA VAL A 19 37.56 3.10 -0.33
C VAL A 19 39.10 3.20 -0.33
N PRO A 20 39.83 2.58 0.63
CA PRO A 20 41.29 2.57 0.64
C PRO A 20 41.89 1.79 -0.54
N HIS A 21 43.02 2.28 -1.06
CA HIS A 21 43.72 1.75 -2.25
C HIS A 21 44.18 0.28 -2.10
N ASP A 22 44.35 -0.23 -0.88
CA ASP A 22 44.81 -1.61 -0.62
C ASP A 22 43.71 -2.67 -0.72
N VAL A 23 42.43 -2.29 -0.67
CA VAL A 23 41.31 -3.23 -0.88
C VAL A 23 41.10 -3.53 -2.37
N ALA A 24 41.46 -2.60 -3.25
CA ALA A 24 41.28 -2.72 -4.70
C ALA A 24 42.22 -3.73 -5.38
N ARG A 25 43.34 -4.11 -4.74
CA ARG A 25 44.34 -5.01 -5.36
C ARG A 25 44.07 -6.50 -5.17
N ARG A 26 43.12 -6.91 -4.33
CA ARG A 26 42.96 -8.35 -4.03
C ARG A 26 42.01 -9.14 -4.91
N GLU A 27 41.13 -8.55 -5.71
CA GLU A 27 40.26 -9.33 -6.61
C GLU A 27 39.98 -8.59 -7.92
N ALA A 28 40.83 -8.84 -8.93
CA ALA A 28 40.56 -8.47 -10.32
C ALA A 28 39.67 -9.52 -11.03
N GLY A 29 38.61 -9.97 -10.36
CA GLY A 29 37.60 -10.87 -10.91
C GLY A 29 36.25 -10.47 -10.34
N GLY A 30 35.34 -10.00 -11.20
CA GLY A 30 34.17 -9.24 -10.80
C GLY A 30 33.27 -9.96 -9.77
N ALA A 31 33.29 -9.47 -8.53
CA ALA A 31 32.31 -9.75 -7.49
C ALA A 31 32.13 -8.50 -6.61
N SER A 32 30.89 -8.21 -6.24
CA SER A 32 30.54 -7.09 -5.34
C SER A 32 30.73 -7.50 -3.87
N VAL A 33 31.56 -6.78 -3.11
CA VAL A 33 31.74 -7.01 -1.67
C VAL A 33 30.76 -6.13 -0.86
N ARG A 34 30.03 -6.73 0.09
CA ARG A 34 29.26 -6.00 1.13
C ARG A 34 30.11 -5.95 2.41
N LEU A 35 30.39 -4.75 2.95
CA LEU A 35 31.02 -4.58 4.25
C LEU A 35 29.99 -4.07 5.28
N PRO A 36 30.03 -4.55 6.54
CA PRO A 36 29.17 -4.06 7.61
C PRO A 36 29.54 -2.64 8.04
N VAL A 37 28.53 -1.83 8.36
CA VAL A 37 28.62 -0.39 8.66
C VAL A 37 29.50 -0.08 9.89
N SER A 38 29.72 -1.04 10.78
CA SER A 38 30.58 -0.89 11.97
C SER A 38 32.05 -0.63 11.65
N ASP A 39 32.53 -1.08 10.49
CA ASP A 39 33.95 -0.96 10.12
C ASP A 39 34.27 0.35 9.37
N ILE A 40 33.23 1.09 8.94
CA ILE A 40 33.36 2.35 8.16
C ILE A 40 33.76 3.54 9.05
N ALA A 41 33.45 3.47 10.35
CA ALA A 41 33.66 4.60 11.26
C ALA A 41 35.10 4.70 11.83
N ALA A 42 35.96 3.69 11.64
CA ALA A 42 37.26 3.64 12.32
C ALA A 42 38.43 4.30 11.55
N GLY A 43 38.24 4.76 10.31
CA GLY A 43 39.35 5.16 9.43
C GLY A 43 39.60 6.66 9.21
N CYS A 44 38.79 7.55 9.77
CA CYS A 44 38.94 9.00 9.50
C CYS A 44 40.03 9.62 10.39
N GLY A 45 41.30 9.56 9.95
CA GLY A 45 42.35 10.29 10.66
C GLY A 45 43.78 10.28 10.10
N GLN A 46 44.19 9.35 9.23
CA GLN A 46 45.60 9.30 8.81
C GLN A 46 45.78 8.91 7.34
N GLY A 47 46.44 9.79 6.58
CA GLY A 47 47.03 9.48 5.27
C GLY A 47 46.40 10.17 4.06
N GLY A 48 46.96 11.30 3.64
CA GLY A 48 47.13 11.65 2.21
C GLY A 48 45.93 11.83 1.26
N VAL A 49 44.68 11.94 1.70
CA VAL A 49 43.53 12.11 0.76
C VAL A 49 43.21 13.59 0.54
N GLN A 50 43.33 14.09 -0.70
CA GLN A 50 42.79 15.39 -1.12
C GLN A 50 41.30 15.26 -1.50
N CYS A 51 40.41 15.93 -0.79
CA CYS A 51 38.98 15.99 -1.11
C CYS A 51 38.70 17.03 -2.20
N VAL A 52 38.16 16.61 -3.35
CA VAL A 52 37.64 17.53 -4.38
C VAL A 52 36.16 17.81 -4.11
N ARG A 53 35.77 19.08 -4.15
CA ARG A 53 34.41 19.57 -3.86
C ARG A 53 33.60 19.68 -5.17
N VAL A 54 32.61 18.81 -5.38
CA VAL A 54 31.69 18.90 -6.53
C VAL A 54 30.48 19.76 -6.15
N ARG A 55 30.16 20.79 -6.95
CA ARG A 55 28.92 21.59 -6.81
C ARG A 55 27.83 21.01 -7.71
N HIS A 56 26.57 21.13 -7.27
CA HIS A 56 25.37 20.70 -7.99
C HIS A 56 25.35 21.14 -9.46
N GLY A 57 25.31 20.16 -10.37
CA GLY A 57 25.12 20.31 -11.81
C GLY A 57 25.26 18.95 -12.49
N GLU A 58 24.42 18.67 -13.48
CA GLU A 58 24.51 17.51 -14.37
C GLU A 58 25.82 17.61 -15.16
N VAL A 59 26.66 16.59 -15.11
CA VAL A 59 27.91 16.54 -15.88
C VAL A 59 27.73 15.47 -16.95
N ASP A 60 27.46 15.91 -18.17
CA ASP A 60 27.64 15.10 -19.36
C ASP A 60 29.11 14.68 -19.47
N GLY A 61 29.33 13.40 -19.75
CA GLY A 61 30.63 12.76 -19.71
C GLY A 61 31.63 13.37 -20.70
N ALA A 62 32.71 13.94 -20.17
CA ALA A 62 33.96 14.12 -20.91
C ALA A 62 35.22 14.10 -20.02
N ASP A 63 35.11 14.34 -18.70
CA ASP A 63 36.28 14.33 -17.80
C ASP A 63 36.25 13.13 -16.84
N GLY A 64 36.72 11.98 -17.30
CA GLY A 64 36.91 10.77 -16.47
C GLY A 64 37.93 10.96 -15.35
N ALA A 65 37.82 10.16 -14.29
CA ALA A 65 38.79 10.17 -13.18
C ALA A 65 40.05 9.41 -13.59
N PHE A 66 41.19 9.90 -13.11
CA PHE A 66 42.53 9.36 -13.37
C PHE A 66 43.09 8.73 -12.09
N ASP A 67 43.87 7.66 -12.21
CA ASP A 67 44.64 7.13 -11.08
C ASP A 67 45.93 7.94 -10.85
N ALA A 68 46.69 7.55 -9.83
CA ALA A 68 47.99 8.14 -9.53
C ALA A 68 49.06 7.90 -10.63
N ALA A 69 48.78 7.08 -11.64
CA ALA A 69 49.63 6.82 -12.80
C ALA A 69 49.16 7.55 -14.08
N GLY A 70 48.01 8.23 -14.06
CA GLY A 70 47.48 9.02 -15.16
C GLY A 70 46.61 8.26 -16.16
N GLU A 71 46.17 7.04 -15.86
CA GLU A 71 45.22 6.30 -16.71
C GLU A 71 43.76 6.61 -16.37
N GLN A 72 42.94 6.79 -17.40
CA GLN A 72 41.53 7.14 -17.29
C GLN A 72 40.66 5.87 -17.20
N PHE A 73 39.76 5.79 -16.23
CA PHE A 73 38.81 4.68 -16.11
C PHE A 73 37.36 5.14 -15.93
N PRO A 74 36.39 4.36 -16.43
CA PRO A 74 34.97 4.66 -16.29
C PRO A 74 34.51 4.43 -14.85
N PHE A 75 33.86 5.42 -14.25
CA PHE A 75 33.15 5.26 -12.97
C PHE A 75 31.72 5.82 -13.12
N ARG A 76 30.76 5.19 -12.43
CA ARG A 76 29.39 5.72 -12.28
C ARG A 76 29.21 6.16 -10.83
N VAL A 77 28.89 7.43 -10.62
CA VAL A 77 28.44 7.93 -9.31
C VAL A 77 26.97 7.54 -9.15
N TRP A 78 26.70 6.60 -8.26
CA TRP A 78 25.35 6.38 -7.77
C TRP A 78 25.06 7.43 -6.70
N GLN A 79 24.09 8.32 -6.93
CA GLN A 79 23.50 9.06 -5.83
C GLN A 79 22.86 8.04 -4.89
N ALA A 80 23.37 7.91 -3.67
CA ALA A 80 22.60 7.36 -2.59
C ALA A 80 21.34 8.24 -2.48
N ALA A 81 20.18 7.67 -2.78
CA ALA A 81 18.91 8.27 -2.39
C ALA A 81 19.04 8.55 -0.90
N GLY A 82 19.14 9.84 -0.57
CA GLY A 82 19.41 10.27 0.79
C GLY A 82 18.43 9.63 1.75
N SER A 83 18.93 9.31 2.95
CA SER A 83 18.17 9.07 4.17
C SER A 83 16.69 9.40 3.98
N ALA A 84 15.89 8.36 3.72
CA ALA A 84 14.46 8.48 3.62
C ALA A 84 13.98 8.89 5.03
N THR A 85 14.00 10.19 5.27
CA THR A 85 13.05 10.80 6.19
C THR A 85 11.71 10.27 5.71
N VAL A 86 11.04 9.49 6.56
CA VAL A 86 9.70 8.96 6.31
C VAL A 86 8.80 10.17 6.02
N ARG A 87 8.72 10.57 4.75
CA ARG A 87 7.71 11.49 4.25
C ARG A 87 6.46 10.65 4.22
N GLY A 88 5.55 10.92 5.17
CA GLY A 88 4.24 10.30 5.23
C GLY A 88 3.66 10.21 3.82
N ARG A 89 3.33 8.99 3.40
CA ARG A 89 2.76 8.77 2.08
C ARG A 89 1.40 9.45 2.06
N LEU A 90 1.32 10.50 1.22
CA LEU A 90 0.12 11.30 1.01
C LEU A 90 -1.07 10.40 0.66
N TYR A 91 -2.26 10.80 1.11
CA TYR A 91 -3.56 10.39 0.60
C TYR A 91 -3.52 10.11 -0.92
N ARG A 92 -4.10 8.98 -1.34
CA ARG A 92 -4.14 8.51 -2.74
C ARG A 92 -5.60 8.43 -3.21
N SER A 93 -5.87 8.97 -4.39
CA SER A 93 -7.15 8.78 -5.08
C SER A 93 -6.88 8.58 -6.56
N ARG A 94 -7.17 7.38 -7.09
CA ARG A 94 -6.95 7.07 -8.52
C ARG A 94 -7.69 8.04 -9.44
N ARG A 95 -8.89 8.47 -9.04
CA ARG A 95 -9.68 9.46 -9.77
C ARG A 95 -8.95 10.80 -9.87
N LEU A 96 -8.44 11.30 -8.74
CA LEU A 96 -7.72 12.58 -8.70
C LEU A 96 -6.36 12.48 -9.39
N GLU A 97 -5.65 11.37 -9.24
CA GLU A 97 -4.36 11.16 -9.91
C GLU A 97 -4.53 11.07 -11.44
N ALA A 98 -5.59 10.42 -11.92
CA ALA A 98 -5.95 10.43 -13.34
C ALA A 98 -6.31 11.85 -13.82
N LEU A 99 -7.12 12.59 -13.06
CA LEU A 99 -7.50 13.97 -13.37
C LEU A 99 -6.28 14.91 -13.42
N PHE A 100 -5.33 14.72 -12.51
CA PHE A 100 -4.14 15.56 -12.39
C PHE A 100 -2.99 15.12 -13.30
N GLY A 101 -3.13 13.98 -13.99
CA GLY A 101 -2.08 13.44 -14.86
C GLY A 101 -0.91 12.78 -14.10
N GLY A 102 -1.00 12.60 -12.78
CA GLY A 102 0.04 11.98 -12.00
C GLY A 102 -0.21 11.90 -10.49
N PRO A 103 0.72 11.28 -9.74
CA PRO A 103 0.59 11.13 -8.30
C PRO A 103 0.50 12.48 -7.57
N LEU A 104 -0.37 12.58 -6.56
CA LEU A 104 -0.51 13.80 -5.72
C LEU A 104 0.82 14.28 -5.12
N GLY A 105 1.73 13.34 -4.83
CA GLY A 105 3.05 13.63 -4.30
C GLY A 105 4.05 14.20 -5.31
N SER A 106 3.73 14.24 -6.60
CA SER A 106 4.60 14.72 -7.68
C SER A 106 3.94 15.71 -8.65
N VAL A 107 2.62 15.86 -8.66
CA VAL A 107 1.88 16.73 -9.61
C VAL A 107 2.43 18.16 -9.71
N SER A 108 2.82 18.56 -10.91
CA SER A 108 3.45 19.84 -11.21
C SER A 108 2.47 21.02 -11.20
N TYR A 109 3.01 22.23 -11.12
CA TYR A 109 2.23 23.46 -11.23
C TYR A 109 1.50 23.55 -12.58
N ALA A 110 2.16 23.12 -13.67
CA ALA A 110 1.59 23.18 -15.02
C ALA A 110 0.40 22.24 -15.17
N GLU A 111 0.50 21.02 -14.64
CA GLU A 111 -0.61 20.04 -14.64
C GLU A 111 -1.82 20.56 -13.86
N LEU A 112 -1.59 21.14 -12.67
CA LEU A 112 -2.67 21.75 -11.89
C LEU A 112 -3.26 22.98 -12.59
N ALA A 113 -2.43 23.82 -13.22
CA ALA A 113 -2.89 24.99 -13.97
C ALA A 113 -3.70 24.60 -15.22
N ALA A 114 -3.43 23.43 -15.81
CA ALA A 114 -4.18 22.89 -16.94
C ALA A 114 -5.60 22.44 -16.58
N LEU A 115 -5.94 22.37 -15.29
CA LEU A 115 -7.31 22.11 -14.85
C LEU A 115 -8.26 23.29 -15.13
N VAL A 116 -7.73 24.50 -15.33
CA VAL A 116 -8.56 25.69 -15.59
C VAL A 116 -9.44 25.48 -16.82
N ASP A 117 -10.72 25.80 -16.67
CA ASP A 117 -11.79 25.62 -17.65
C ASP A 117 -12.05 24.17 -18.08
N ASN A 118 -11.45 23.16 -17.40
CA ASN A 118 -11.73 21.75 -17.65
C ASN A 118 -13.01 21.30 -16.91
N PRO A 119 -14.09 20.90 -17.61
CA PRO A 119 -15.32 20.44 -16.97
C PRO A 119 -15.15 19.16 -16.13
N GLU A 120 -14.18 18.30 -16.46
CA GLU A 120 -13.89 17.09 -15.67
C GLU A 120 -13.24 17.41 -14.32
N ALA A 121 -12.69 18.62 -14.20
CA ALA A 121 -12.13 19.17 -12.97
C ALA A 121 -13.18 19.93 -12.15
N ALA A 122 -14.47 19.70 -12.37
CA ALA A 122 -15.52 20.25 -11.52
C ALA A 122 -15.38 19.74 -10.08
N GLU A 123 -15.77 20.58 -9.12
CA GLU A 123 -15.88 20.23 -7.71
C GLU A 123 -16.72 18.97 -7.51
N ALA A 124 -16.24 18.12 -6.62
CA ALA A 124 -16.81 16.82 -6.34
C ALA A 124 -16.68 16.51 -4.85
N GLU A 125 -17.14 15.33 -4.43
CA GLU A 125 -17.12 14.92 -3.02
C GLU A 125 -15.70 14.82 -2.42
N ASP A 126 -14.70 14.65 -3.27
CA ASP A 126 -13.27 14.48 -2.96
C ASP A 126 -12.39 15.61 -3.53
N LEU A 127 -12.96 16.69 -4.10
CA LEU A 127 -12.21 17.81 -4.68
C LEU A 127 -12.90 19.17 -4.47
N ASP A 128 -12.18 20.14 -3.92
CA ASP A 128 -12.67 21.50 -3.66
C ASP A 128 -11.56 22.54 -3.99
N TYR A 129 -11.96 23.73 -4.46
CA TYR A 129 -11.05 24.80 -4.86
C TYR A 129 -11.23 26.04 -3.98
N LYS A 130 -10.11 26.59 -3.48
CA LYS A 130 -10.12 27.86 -2.76
C LYS A 130 -9.20 28.88 -3.43
N ARG A 131 -9.72 30.09 -3.61
CA ARG A 131 -8.93 31.22 -4.11
C ARG A 131 -7.74 31.53 -3.22
N GLU A 132 -7.96 31.54 -1.91
CA GLU A 132 -6.98 31.87 -0.88
C GLU A 132 -7.42 31.23 0.45
N LEU A 133 -6.45 30.86 1.31
CA LEU A 133 -6.72 30.27 2.62
C LEU A 133 -5.75 30.81 3.68
N THR A 134 -6.20 31.79 4.45
CA THR A 134 -5.41 32.42 5.53
C THR A 134 -5.79 31.96 6.93
N ALA A 135 -7.06 31.63 7.16
CA ALA A 135 -7.61 31.24 8.47
C ALA A 135 -7.22 32.18 9.64
N ASP A 136 -7.19 33.49 9.36
CA ASP A 136 -6.79 34.57 10.25
C ASP A 136 -7.94 35.09 11.12
N ASP A 137 -9.18 34.98 10.66
CA ASP A 137 -10.40 35.32 11.40
C ASP A 137 -11.27 34.09 11.72
N ASP A 138 -12.22 34.23 12.65
CA ASP A 138 -13.04 33.11 13.12
C ASP A 138 -13.92 32.50 12.03
N ARG A 139 -14.41 33.30 11.08
CA ARG A 139 -15.20 32.79 9.94
C ARG A 139 -14.35 31.92 9.04
N LYS A 140 -13.15 32.36 8.69
CA LYS A 140 -12.22 31.60 7.84
C LYS A 140 -11.68 30.37 8.55
N ARG A 141 -11.46 30.43 9.86
CA ARG A 141 -11.11 29.24 10.68
C ARG A 141 -12.24 28.22 10.67
N GLU A 142 -13.48 28.67 10.79
CA GLU A 142 -14.65 27.81 10.72
C GLU A 142 -14.81 27.17 9.35
N GLU A 143 -14.70 27.94 8.26
CA GLU A 143 -14.75 27.42 6.88
C GLU A 143 -13.66 26.37 6.63
N PHE A 144 -12.42 26.66 7.02
CA PHE A 144 -11.33 25.71 6.89
C PHE A 144 -11.56 24.42 7.70
N ALA A 145 -11.98 24.54 8.96
CA ALA A 145 -12.28 23.39 9.81
C ALA A 145 -13.46 22.57 9.26
N LYS A 146 -14.47 23.23 8.67
CA LYS A 146 -15.60 22.58 7.99
C LYS A 146 -15.13 21.74 6.83
N ASP A 147 -14.30 22.29 5.94
CA ASP A 147 -13.82 21.58 4.75
C ASP A 147 -12.98 20.35 5.15
N LEU A 148 -12.09 20.50 6.13
CA LEU A 148 -11.28 19.39 6.66
C LEU A 148 -12.14 18.30 7.28
N ALA A 149 -13.06 18.67 8.18
CA ALA A 149 -13.92 17.70 8.85
C ALA A 149 -14.88 17.02 7.87
N ALA A 150 -15.37 17.74 6.85
CA ALA A 150 -16.26 17.18 5.83
C ALA A 150 -15.59 16.08 5.02
N PHE A 151 -14.33 16.28 4.60
CA PHE A 151 -13.55 15.23 3.91
C PHE A 151 -13.24 14.07 4.85
N ALA A 152 -12.76 14.36 6.06
CA ALA A 152 -12.39 13.34 7.04
C ALA A 152 -13.57 12.45 7.47
N ASN A 153 -14.79 13.00 7.51
CA ASN A 153 -16.01 12.28 7.85
C ASN A 153 -16.65 11.51 6.67
N HIS A 154 -16.14 11.67 5.46
CA HIS A 154 -16.68 11.04 4.25
C HIS A 154 -15.63 10.13 3.60
N ILE A 155 -15.33 10.27 2.31
CA ILE A 155 -14.40 9.43 1.54
C ILE A 155 -12.96 9.98 1.52
N GLY A 156 -12.69 11.09 2.21
CA GLY A 156 -11.47 11.89 2.03
C GLY A 156 -11.56 12.83 0.82
N GLY A 157 -10.49 13.58 0.55
CA GLY A 157 -10.41 14.47 -0.60
C GLY A 157 -9.19 15.37 -0.63
N VAL A 158 -9.12 16.22 -1.65
CA VAL A 158 -8.06 17.22 -1.85
C VAL A 158 -8.68 18.61 -1.96
N LEU A 159 -8.11 19.55 -1.20
CA LEU A 159 -8.36 20.98 -1.34
C LEU A 159 -7.21 21.62 -2.11
N ILE A 160 -7.52 22.31 -3.21
CA ILE A 160 -6.53 23.05 -3.99
C ILE A 160 -6.67 24.54 -3.69
N VAL A 161 -5.68 25.11 -3.02
CA VAL A 161 -5.64 26.54 -2.68
C VAL A 161 -4.79 27.31 -3.69
N GLY A 162 -5.27 28.48 -4.10
CA GLY A 162 -4.66 29.32 -5.12
C GLY A 162 -5.37 29.24 -6.47
N MET A 163 -6.57 28.67 -6.53
CA MET A 163 -7.42 28.64 -7.72
C MET A 163 -8.79 29.24 -7.42
N ALA A 164 -9.25 30.13 -8.28
CA ALA A 164 -10.64 30.58 -8.28
C ALA A 164 -11.51 29.58 -9.04
N GLU A 165 -12.74 29.39 -8.61
CA GLU A 165 -13.77 28.62 -9.33
C GLU A 165 -14.86 29.54 -9.88
N ALA A 166 -15.53 29.09 -10.93
CA ALA A 166 -16.80 29.63 -11.39
C ALA A 166 -17.78 28.48 -11.67
N ARG A 167 -18.87 28.43 -10.89
CA ARG A 167 -19.89 27.35 -10.97
C ARG A 167 -19.30 25.96 -10.67
N GLY A 168 -18.33 25.90 -9.77
CA GLY A 168 -17.66 24.67 -9.36
C GLY A 168 -16.56 24.20 -10.32
N ILE A 169 -16.25 24.94 -11.38
CA ILE A 169 -15.14 24.63 -12.30
C ILE A 169 -13.99 25.61 -12.03
N PRO A 170 -12.73 25.19 -11.90
CA PRO A 170 -11.60 26.10 -11.74
C PRO A 170 -11.52 27.06 -12.93
N SER A 171 -11.57 28.36 -12.68
CA SER A 171 -11.62 29.41 -13.70
C SER A 171 -10.33 30.20 -13.84
N LYS A 172 -9.50 30.25 -12.78
CA LYS A 172 -8.23 30.99 -12.82
C LYS A 172 -7.26 30.56 -11.73
N VAL A 173 -5.98 30.43 -12.09
CA VAL A 173 -4.88 30.34 -11.10
C VAL A 173 -4.55 31.72 -10.56
N MET A 174 -4.60 31.85 -9.24
CA MET A 174 -4.40 33.11 -8.50
C MET A 174 -3.07 33.14 -7.75
N ASP A 175 -2.47 31.96 -7.54
CA ASP A 175 -1.38 31.69 -6.62
C ASP A 175 -1.69 32.12 -5.17
N THR A 176 -1.23 31.36 -4.20
CA THR A 176 -1.36 31.66 -2.77
C THR A 176 0.02 31.65 -2.12
N ASP A 177 0.10 32.12 -0.87
CA ASP A 177 1.26 31.82 -0.04
C ASP A 177 1.35 30.30 0.17
N VAL A 178 2.54 29.75 -0.02
CA VAL A 178 2.86 28.32 0.16
C VAL A 178 3.98 28.11 1.21
N SER A 179 4.30 29.18 1.95
CA SER A 179 5.35 29.23 2.96
C SER A 179 5.18 28.15 4.04
N ASP A 180 6.30 27.73 4.63
CA ASP A 180 6.27 26.89 5.83
C ASP A 180 5.54 27.59 7.00
N GLN A 181 5.53 28.92 7.03
CA GLN A 181 4.83 29.68 8.06
C GLN A 181 3.31 29.50 7.95
N LEU A 182 2.74 29.67 6.75
CA LEU A 182 1.31 29.43 6.54
C LEU A 182 0.95 27.97 6.84
N ARG A 183 1.75 27.01 6.37
CA ARG A 183 1.50 25.59 6.64
C ARG A 183 1.49 25.27 8.13
N ARG A 184 2.43 25.81 8.91
CA ARG A 184 2.42 25.66 10.39
C ARG A 184 1.19 26.31 11.03
N HIS A 185 0.80 27.49 10.55
CA HIS A 185 -0.41 28.19 11.02
C HIS A 185 -1.67 27.36 10.75
N LEU A 186 -1.84 26.85 9.52
CA LEU A 186 -2.98 25.99 9.16
C LEU A 186 -3.02 24.69 9.97
N GLN A 187 -1.86 24.06 10.26
CA GLN A 187 -1.80 22.92 11.18
C GLN A 187 -2.30 23.27 12.59
N GLN A 188 -1.88 24.41 13.14
CA GLN A 188 -2.33 24.88 14.45
C GLN A 188 -3.82 25.19 14.46
N VAL A 189 -4.33 25.87 13.42
CA VAL A 189 -5.76 26.17 13.27
C VAL A 189 -6.57 24.89 13.22
N ALA A 190 -6.19 23.92 12.39
CA ALA A 190 -6.91 22.65 12.28
C ALA A 190 -6.95 21.90 13.62
N ALA A 191 -5.83 21.83 14.33
CA ALA A 191 -5.75 21.18 15.64
C ALA A 191 -6.61 21.87 16.71
N ALA A 192 -6.73 23.19 16.67
CA ALA A 192 -7.55 23.95 17.64
C ALA A 192 -9.04 23.94 17.32
N ASN A 193 -9.42 23.78 16.04
CA ASN A 193 -10.77 24.01 15.55
C ASN A 193 -11.48 22.75 15.03
N THR A 194 -10.87 21.57 15.18
CA THR A 194 -11.49 20.28 14.91
C THR A 194 -11.36 19.31 16.09
N ALA A 195 -12.41 18.53 16.37
CA ALA A 195 -12.43 17.56 17.46
C ALA A 195 -13.05 16.21 17.04
N PRO A 196 -12.28 15.11 17.05
CA PRO A 196 -10.83 15.04 17.24
C PRO A 196 -10.06 15.87 16.20
N PRO A 197 -8.79 16.23 16.44
CA PRO A 197 -7.97 16.89 15.43
C PRO A 197 -7.93 16.07 14.14
N VAL A 198 -8.27 16.70 13.01
CA VAL A 198 -8.18 16.07 11.68
C VAL A 198 -6.71 15.93 11.28
N ARG A 199 -6.32 14.74 10.81
CA ARG A 199 -5.01 14.51 10.18
C ARG A 199 -5.10 14.81 8.69
N PHE A 200 -4.12 15.52 8.15
CA PHE A 200 -4.04 15.88 6.74
C PHE A 200 -2.60 16.21 6.37
N ASP A 201 -2.30 16.12 5.08
CA ASP A 201 -1.00 16.47 4.51
C ASP A 201 -1.09 17.75 3.69
N MET A 202 0.00 18.52 3.67
CA MET A 202 0.11 19.73 2.87
C MET A 202 1.33 19.69 1.97
N ARG A 203 1.12 19.95 0.68
CA ARG A 203 2.18 20.02 -0.33
C ARG A 203 2.14 21.37 -1.03
N ALA A 204 3.25 22.10 -0.89
CA ALA A 204 3.50 23.31 -1.67
C ALA A 204 3.89 22.93 -3.11
N VAL A 205 3.25 23.57 -4.08
CA VAL A 205 3.55 23.46 -5.52
C VAL A 205 3.90 24.87 -6.01
N PRO A 206 5.19 25.28 -5.94
CA PRO A 206 5.60 26.63 -6.30
C PRO A 206 5.32 26.96 -7.77
N ASN A 207 4.95 28.21 -8.05
CA ASN A 207 4.91 28.70 -9.42
C ASN A 207 6.35 28.79 -9.95
N PRO A 208 6.68 28.16 -11.10
CA PRO A 208 8.03 28.19 -11.65
C PRO A 208 8.46 29.58 -12.17
N ARG A 209 7.53 30.52 -12.31
CA ARG A 209 7.81 31.87 -12.80
C ARG A 209 8.58 32.70 -11.76
N PRO A 210 9.76 33.26 -12.10
CA PRO A 210 10.59 34.03 -11.16
C PRO A 210 9.86 35.22 -10.50
N GLU A 211 8.97 35.87 -11.24
CA GLU A 211 8.17 37.02 -10.79
C GLU A 211 7.10 36.67 -9.74
N ALA A 212 6.80 35.38 -9.54
CA ALA A 212 5.79 34.94 -8.57
C ALA A 212 6.27 35.02 -7.11
N GLY A 213 7.55 35.33 -6.87
CA GLY A 213 8.07 35.65 -5.54
C GLY A 213 7.92 34.51 -4.51
N GLY A 214 7.97 33.25 -4.97
CA GLY A 214 7.81 32.07 -4.10
C GLY A 214 6.36 31.69 -3.79
N ARG A 215 5.37 32.31 -4.45
CA ARG A 215 3.95 31.90 -4.40
C ARG A 215 3.70 30.69 -5.31
N GLY A 216 2.57 30.03 -5.12
CA GLY A 216 2.15 28.90 -5.95
C GLY A 216 0.82 28.32 -5.53
N LEU A 217 0.64 27.02 -5.70
CA LEU A 217 -0.56 26.29 -5.28
C LEU A 217 -0.26 25.49 -4.01
N LEU A 218 -1.23 25.41 -3.09
CA LEU A 218 -1.14 24.57 -1.90
C LEU A 218 -2.16 23.44 -2.02
N LEU A 219 -1.68 22.21 -2.05
CA LEU A 219 -2.51 21.01 -1.97
C LEU A 219 -2.67 20.61 -0.51
N ILE A 220 -3.91 20.45 -0.05
CA ILE A 220 -4.24 19.92 1.27
C ILE A 220 -4.98 18.61 1.06
N ALA A 221 -4.34 17.50 1.37
CA ALA A 221 -4.88 16.17 1.17
C ALA A 221 -5.39 15.61 2.50
N VAL A 222 -6.68 15.31 2.57
CA VAL A 222 -7.38 14.89 3.79
C VAL A 222 -7.89 13.46 3.59
N PRO A 223 -7.27 12.44 4.18
CA PRO A 223 -7.81 11.09 4.12
C PRO A 223 -9.11 10.98 4.92
N ARG A 224 -9.92 9.96 4.59
CA ARG A 224 -11.00 9.52 5.48
C ARG A 224 -10.39 9.16 6.83
N SER A 225 -11.00 9.67 7.90
CA SER A 225 -10.44 9.50 9.24
C SER A 225 -11.12 8.36 10.00
N PRO A 226 -10.34 7.49 10.67
CA PRO A 226 -10.88 6.45 11.56
C PRO A 226 -11.39 7.00 12.88
N HIS A 227 -10.98 8.22 13.23
CA HIS A 227 -11.36 8.86 14.48
C HIS A 227 -12.60 9.73 14.33
N GLY A 228 -13.29 9.62 13.19
CA GLY A 228 -14.59 10.22 12.97
C GLY A 228 -15.61 9.80 14.05
N PRO A 229 -16.68 10.58 14.25
CA PRO A 229 -16.97 11.80 13.50
C PRO A 229 -16.15 12.99 14.06
N HIS A 230 -15.63 13.83 13.16
CA HIS A 230 -14.90 15.06 13.45
C HIS A 230 -15.87 16.23 13.52
N ALA A 231 -15.91 16.90 14.66
CA ALA A 231 -16.68 18.12 14.87
C ALA A 231 -15.84 19.35 14.54
N VAL A 232 -16.51 20.40 14.07
CA VAL A 232 -15.97 21.76 13.99
C VAL A 232 -16.18 22.46 15.32
N THR A 233 -15.08 22.82 15.98
CA THR A 233 -15.07 23.52 17.28
C THR A 233 -14.77 25.01 17.16
N ALA A 234 -14.48 25.50 15.94
CA ALA A 234 -14.36 26.93 15.68
C ALA A 234 -15.59 27.71 16.19
N PRO A 235 -15.43 28.95 16.67
CA PRO A 235 -16.56 29.80 17.02
C PRO A 235 -17.54 29.91 15.85
N PRO A 236 -18.84 29.66 16.05
CA PRO A 236 -19.81 29.69 14.97
C PRO A 236 -20.09 31.14 14.55
N THR A 237 -20.06 31.41 13.26
CA THR A 237 -20.42 32.73 12.70
C THR A 237 -21.90 33.07 12.87
N THR A 238 -22.74 32.03 13.02
CA THR A 238 -24.16 32.17 13.34
C THR A 238 -24.40 31.67 14.76
N PRO A 239 -25.10 32.40 15.63
CA PRO A 239 -25.32 31.98 17.02
C PRO A 239 -26.02 30.61 17.08
N THR A 240 -25.30 29.60 17.56
CA THR A 240 -25.84 28.25 17.81
C THR A 240 -25.66 27.93 19.29
N GLN A 241 -26.67 27.34 19.93
CA GLN A 241 -26.54 26.81 21.29
C GLN A 241 -25.52 25.67 21.30
N LYS A 242 -24.31 25.94 21.83
CA LYS A 242 -23.18 25.01 22.08
C LYS A 242 -23.37 23.58 21.54
N ALA A 243 -23.28 23.42 20.22
CA ALA A 243 -23.37 22.12 19.56
C ALA A 243 -22.00 21.76 18.97
N LEU A 244 -21.57 20.52 19.15
CA LEU A 244 -20.55 19.92 18.27
C LEU A 244 -21.19 19.76 16.90
N ARG A 245 -20.55 20.30 15.86
CA ARG A 245 -21.10 20.37 14.51
C ARG A 245 -20.29 19.46 13.60
N TYR A 246 -20.91 18.40 13.08
CA TYR A 246 -20.22 17.35 12.32
C TYR A 246 -20.56 17.47 10.83
N PRO A 247 -19.73 18.15 10.02
CA PRO A 247 -19.97 18.26 8.60
C PRO A 247 -19.62 16.96 7.86
N ARG A 248 -20.27 16.72 6.72
CA ARG A 248 -19.99 15.64 5.77
C ARG A 248 -20.17 16.18 4.34
N ARG A 249 -19.36 15.72 3.40
CA ARG A 249 -19.55 16.04 1.97
C ARG A 249 -20.81 15.37 1.41
N ALA A 250 -21.52 16.10 0.56
CA ALA A 250 -22.66 15.65 -0.25
C ALA A 250 -22.58 16.33 -1.62
N ALA A 251 -22.13 15.61 -2.65
CA ALA A 251 -21.71 16.20 -3.92
C ALA A 251 -20.73 17.39 -3.71
N SER A 252 -21.01 18.57 -4.28
CA SER A 252 -20.20 19.79 -4.12
C SER A 252 -20.51 20.59 -2.85
N ARG A 253 -21.42 20.11 -1.99
CA ARG A 253 -21.85 20.83 -0.78
C ARG A 253 -21.44 20.08 0.49
N THR A 254 -21.56 20.78 1.61
CA THR A 254 -21.36 20.24 2.95
C THR A 254 -22.69 20.17 3.67
N ASP A 255 -23.09 18.96 4.03
CA ASP A 255 -24.25 18.67 4.87
C ASP A 255 -23.82 18.38 6.32
N TRP A 256 -24.78 18.32 7.24
CA TRP A 256 -24.55 18.01 8.64
C TRP A 256 -24.96 16.57 8.95
N LEU A 257 -24.11 15.81 9.66
CA LEU A 257 -24.47 14.49 10.16
C LEU A 257 -25.67 14.59 11.11
N SER A 258 -26.62 13.68 10.97
CA SER A 258 -27.71 13.51 11.93
C SER A 258 -27.19 12.92 13.25
N GLU A 259 -28.00 12.97 14.31
CA GLU A 259 -27.67 12.31 15.58
C GLU A 259 -27.37 10.81 15.38
N THR A 260 -28.15 10.13 14.52
CA THR A 260 -27.97 8.71 14.22
C THR A 260 -26.66 8.44 13.48
N ASP A 261 -26.26 9.32 12.56
CA ASP A 261 -24.98 9.23 11.87
C ASP A 261 -23.81 9.42 12.85
N VAL A 262 -23.95 10.38 13.78
CA VAL A 262 -22.96 10.64 14.83
C VAL A 262 -22.83 9.44 15.78
N ALA A 263 -23.95 8.85 16.21
CA ALA A 263 -23.96 7.65 17.05
C ALA A 263 -23.30 6.46 16.34
N THR A 264 -23.61 6.25 15.05
CA THR A 264 -23.00 5.20 14.21
C THR A 264 -21.49 5.41 14.08
N ALA A 265 -21.05 6.64 13.82
CA ALA A 265 -19.64 6.96 13.67
C ALA A 265 -18.87 6.81 15.00
N TYR A 266 -19.44 7.21 16.13
CA TYR A 266 -18.84 6.95 17.45
C TYR A 266 -18.73 5.47 17.75
N HIS A 267 -19.76 4.67 17.42
CA HIS A 267 -19.67 3.22 17.55
C HIS A 267 -18.51 2.64 16.72
N ARG A 268 -18.37 3.07 15.45
CA ARG A 268 -17.25 2.66 14.58
C ARG A 268 -15.88 3.01 15.20
N ARG A 269 -15.75 4.20 15.80
CA ARG A 269 -14.49 4.68 16.42
C ARG A 269 -14.03 3.83 17.59
N PHE A 270 -14.94 3.39 18.45
CA PHE A 270 -14.57 2.67 19.68
C PHE A 270 -14.46 1.15 19.49
N ALA A 271 -14.99 0.62 18.39
CA ALA A 271 -15.00 -0.81 18.14
C ALA A 271 -13.76 -1.31 17.35
N ALA A 272 -13.03 -0.41 16.66
CA ALA A 272 -11.96 -0.73 15.69
C ALA A 272 -10.74 -1.57 16.16
N GLY A 273 -10.54 -1.78 17.47
CA GLY A 273 -9.43 -2.60 17.99
C GLY A 273 -9.81 -4.07 18.20
N ALA A 274 -10.81 -4.30 19.06
CA ALA A 274 -11.33 -5.63 19.38
C ALA A 274 -12.20 -6.22 18.25
N ASP A 275 -12.80 -5.36 17.41
CA ASP A 275 -13.61 -5.82 16.30
C ASP A 275 -12.78 -6.44 15.17
N ARG A 276 -11.50 -6.13 15.00
CA ARG A 276 -10.76 -6.59 13.80
C ARG A 276 -10.49 -8.08 13.79
N SER A 277 -9.97 -8.63 14.88
CA SER A 277 -9.79 -10.08 14.99
C SER A 277 -11.15 -10.79 14.96
N ALA A 278 -12.15 -10.28 15.70
CA ALA A 278 -13.50 -10.84 15.68
C ALA A 278 -14.16 -10.77 14.29
N ARG A 279 -13.90 -9.72 13.53
CA ARG A 279 -14.38 -9.54 12.16
C ARG A 279 -13.66 -10.47 11.21
N LEU A 280 -12.35 -10.61 11.34
CA LEU A 280 -11.54 -11.56 10.58
C LEU A 280 -12.05 -12.99 10.80
N ASP A 281 -12.25 -13.40 12.06
CA ASP A 281 -12.82 -14.70 12.42
C ASP A 281 -14.25 -14.88 11.87
N THR A 282 -15.01 -13.80 11.71
CA THR A 282 -16.36 -13.84 11.15
C THR A 282 -16.34 -14.06 9.64
N VAL A 283 -15.55 -13.28 8.90
CA VAL A 283 -15.47 -13.43 7.43
C VAL A 283 -14.81 -14.76 7.03
N GLU A 284 -13.84 -15.24 7.82
CA GLU A 284 -13.24 -16.55 7.62
C GLU A 284 -14.25 -17.68 7.84
N ARG A 285 -15.05 -17.63 8.91
CA ARG A 285 -16.14 -18.61 9.13
C ARG A 285 -17.19 -18.58 8.03
N GLU A 286 -17.58 -17.39 7.55
CA GLU A 286 -18.51 -17.25 6.42
C GLU A 286 -17.95 -17.94 5.17
N LEU A 287 -16.68 -17.69 4.82
CA LEU A 287 -16.01 -18.36 3.70
C LEU A 287 -15.98 -19.89 3.88
N LEU A 288 -15.49 -20.37 5.03
CA LEU A 288 -15.38 -21.81 5.31
C LEU A 288 -16.72 -22.52 5.19
N SER A 289 -17.83 -21.85 5.56
CA SER A 289 -19.18 -22.39 5.40
C SER A 289 -19.67 -22.48 3.95
N ALA A 290 -19.07 -21.70 3.05
CA ALA A 290 -19.40 -21.66 1.63
C ALA A 290 -18.52 -22.60 0.77
N LEU A 291 -17.34 -22.98 1.27
CA LEU A 291 -16.41 -23.84 0.53
C LEU A 291 -16.90 -25.29 0.41
N PRO A 292 -16.65 -25.96 -0.73
CA PRO A 292 -16.98 -27.37 -0.90
C PRO A 292 -16.06 -28.26 -0.05
N LEU A 293 -16.64 -29.28 0.60
CA LEU A 293 -15.89 -30.32 1.30
C LEU A 293 -15.41 -31.40 0.33
N ASP A 294 -14.60 -31.05 -0.67
CA ASP A 294 -14.24 -31.96 -1.76
C ASP A 294 -12.95 -32.78 -1.52
N GLY A 295 -12.30 -32.60 -0.36
CA GLY A 295 -11.06 -33.26 0.00
C GLY A 295 -9.79 -32.61 -0.58
N TYR A 296 -9.90 -31.49 -1.29
CA TYR A 296 -8.75 -30.78 -1.83
C TYR A 296 -8.17 -29.79 -0.83
N PRO A 297 -6.83 -29.64 -0.76
CA PRO A 297 -6.23 -28.57 0.02
C PRO A 297 -6.63 -27.19 -0.53
N HIS A 298 -6.84 -26.24 0.38
CA HIS A 298 -7.14 -24.86 0.04
C HIS A 298 -6.10 -23.93 0.67
N LEU A 299 -5.68 -22.93 -0.08
CA LEU A 299 -5.01 -21.75 0.46
C LEU A 299 -6.08 -20.68 0.68
N ILE A 300 -6.24 -20.25 1.92
CA ILE A 300 -7.22 -19.26 2.34
C ILE A 300 -6.49 -18.01 2.78
N VAL A 301 -6.97 -16.84 2.39
CA VAL A 301 -6.48 -15.53 2.84
C VAL A 301 -7.68 -14.72 3.28
N ALA A 302 -7.65 -14.21 4.51
CA ALA A 302 -8.61 -13.28 5.06
C ALA A 302 -7.93 -11.94 5.36
N LEU A 303 -8.58 -10.84 5.00
CA LEU A 303 -8.08 -9.48 5.22
C LEU A 303 -9.18 -8.64 5.88
N THR A 304 -8.83 -7.91 6.93
CA THR A 304 -9.71 -6.91 7.55
C THR A 304 -8.96 -5.59 7.74
N PRO A 305 -9.44 -4.47 7.15
CA PRO A 305 -8.78 -3.18 7.29
C PRO A 305 -8.87 -2.63 8.72
N GLU A 306 -7.87 -1.86 9.12
CA GLU A 306 -7.83 -1.07 10.35
C GLU A 306 -9.00 -0.08 10.40
N ILE A 307 -9.24 0.55 9.27
CA ILE A 307 -10.24 1.59 9.11
C ILE A 307 -11.24 1.10 8.06
N PRO A 308 -12.40 0.57 8.49
CA PRO A 308 -13.38 0.02 7.58
C PRO A 308 -13.92 1.06 6.59
N GLY A 309 -14.01 0.63 5.35
CA GLY A 309 -14.63 1.39 4.27
C GLY A 309 -16.15 1.29 4.26
N GLU A 310 -16.77 1.80 3.21
CA GLU A 310 -18.20 1.59 2.93
C GLU A 310 -18.45 1.51 1.42
N MET A 311 -18.62 0.28 0.91
CA MET A 311 -19.04 0.02 -0.46
C MET A 311 -20.55 0.18 -0.60
N VAL A 312 -20.97 1.01 -1.55
CA VAL A 312 -22.38 1.13 -1.96
C VAL A 312 -22.75 -0.08 -2.80
N LEU A 313 -23.81 -0.79 -2.45
CA LEU A 313 -24.29 -1.95 -3.19
C LEU A 313 -25.76 -1.75 -3.61
N ASN A 314 -25.94 -1.21 -4.81
CA ASN A 314 -27.22 -1.08 -5.51
C ASN A 314 -27.08 -1.67 -6.93
N SER A 315 -28.13 -1.64 -7.75
CA SER A 315 -28.09 -2.24 -9.09
C SER A 315 -26.98 -1.67 -9.97
N GLU A 316 -26.84 -0.33 -9.99
CA GLU A 316 -25.83 0.35 -10.80
C GLU A 316 -24.40 0.02 -10.36
N SER A 317 -24.12 0.10 -9.05
CA SER A 317 -22.78 -0.21 -8.54
C SER A 317 -22.45 -1.68 -8.71
N PHE A 318 -23.42 -2.59 -8.59
CA PHE A 318 -23.22 -4.02 -8.82
C PHE A 318 -22.88 -4.35 -10.27
N ASP A 319 -23.57 -3.76 -11.26
CA ASP A 319 -23.27 -4.01 -12.67
C ASP A 319 -21.86 -3.55 -13.04
N ARG A 320 -21.41 -2.41 -12.48
CA ARG A 320 -20.02 -1.95 -12.58
C ARG A 320 -19.06 -2.95 -11.94
N TYR A 321 -19.26 -3.32 -10.67
CA TYR A 321 -18.37 -4.24 -9.97
C TYR A 321 -18.31 -5.63 -10.59
N ARG A 322 -19.42 -6.11 -11.17
CA ARG A 322 -19.45 -7.37 -11.92
C ARG A 322 -18.48 -7.31 -13.08
N THR A 323 -18.57 -6.26 -13.90
CA THR A 323 -17.71 -6.07 -15.08
C THR A 323 -16.23 -5.96 -14.67
N GLU A 324 -15.94 -5.19 -13.63
CA GLU A 324 -14.58 -5.08 -13.09
C GLU A 324 -14.02 -6.41 -12.60
N LEU A 325 -14.79 -7.17 -11.80
CA LEU A 325 -14.34 -8.43 -11.20
C LEU A 325 -14.21 -9.56 -12.23
N GLN A 326 -15.00 -9.54 -13.30
CA GLN A 326 -14.86 -10.49 -14.39
C GLN A 326 -13.57 -10.29 -15.19
N GLY A 327 -12.94 -9.10 -15.14
CA GLY A 327 -11.63 -8.84 -15.75
C GLY A 327 -10.46 -8.89 -14.78
N VAL A 328 -10.66 -9.42 -13.56
CA VAL A 328 -9.57 -9.61 -12.60
C VAL A 328 -8.89 -10.93 -12.88
N SER A 329 -7.58 -10.92 -13.06
CA SER A 329 -6.73 -12.12 -13.14
C SER A 329 -5.87 -12.25 -11.89
N LEU A 330 -5.41 -13.48 -11.61
CA LEU A 330 -4.29 -13.67 -10.68
C LEU A 330 -3.03 -13.03 -11.27
N LEU A 331 -2.07 -12.64 -10.43
CA LEU A 331 -0.82 -12.06 -10.91
C LEU A 331 -0.20 -12.97 -11.96
N ILE A 332 0.46 -12.43 -12.97
CA ILE A 332 1.15 -13.17 -14.05
C ILE A 332 0.29 -14.12 -14.89
N GLN A 333 -1.02 -14.24 -14.63
CA GLN A 333 -1.96 -15.05 -15.40
C GLN A 333 -2.73 -14.16 -16.39
N GLU A 334 -3.06 -14.71 -17.56
CA GLU A 334 -3.84 -14.01 -18.59
C GLU A 334 -5.34 -14.32 -18.52
N GLU A 335 -5.71 -15.41 -17.84
CA GLU A 335 -7.09 -15.84 -17.67
C GLU A 335 -7.76 -15.11 -16.50
N ASP A 336 -9.07 -14.89 -16.63
CA ASP A 336 -9.88 -14.29 -15.57
C ASP A 336 -9.97 -15.23 -14.36
N ALA A 337 -9.71 -14.68 -13.17
CA ALA A 337 -9.81 -15.40 -11.90
C ALA A 337 -11.26 -15.72 -11.50
N PHE A 338 -12.24 -15.00 -12.07
CA PHE A 338 -13.65 -15.15 -11.70
C PHE A 338 -14.56 -15.16 -12.92
N THR A 339 -15.46 -16.14 -12.98
CA THR A 339 -16.47 -16.24 -14.05
C THR A 339 -17.88 -15.90 -13.58
N ALA A 340 -18.16 -16.05 -12.29
CA ALA A 340 -19.47 -15.79 -11.70
C ALA A 340 -19.38 -14.80 -10.54
N ILE A 341 -20.06 -13.66 -10.67
CA ILE A 341 -20.17 -12.64 -9.62
C ILE A 341 -21.62 -12.52 -9.15
N ARG A 342 -21.84 -12.66 -7.84
CA ARG A 342 -23.16 -12.61 -7.20
C ARG A 342 -23.16 -11.64 -6.02
N VAL A 343 -24.35 -11.21 -5.61
CA VAL A 343 -24.54 -10.44 -4.36
C VAL A 343 -24.88 -11.41 -3.23
N GLY A 344 -24.09 -11.37 -2.17
CA GLY A 344 -24.38 -12.01 -0.89
C GLY A 344 -24.85 -11.00 0.15
N SER A 345 -25.13 -11.47 1.37
CA SER A 345 -25.46 -10.56 2.47
C SER A 345 -24.29 -9.59 2.73
N ARG A 346 -24.51 -8.31 2.39
CA ARG A 346 -23.55 -7.21 2.57
C ARG A 346 -22.18 -7.44 1.89
N ARG A 347 -22.13 -8.21 0.80
CA ARG A 347 -20.88 -8.54 0.09
C ARG A 347 -21.09 -8.90 -1.38
N LEU A 348 -20.02 -8.87 -2.15
CA LEU A 348 -19.92 -9.53 -3.46
C LEU A 348 -19.30 -10.91 -3.26
N ILE A 349 -19.74 -11.89 -4.03
CA ILE A 349 -19.17 -13.24 -4.05
C ILE A 349 -18.71 -13.51 -5.49
N ALA A 350 -17.41 -13.72 -5.68
CA ALA A 350 -16.77 -13.95 -6.95
C ALA A 350 -16.17 -15.37 -6.98
N THR A 351 -16.56 -16.18 -7.97
CA THR A 351 -16.11 -17.58 -8.10
C THR A 351 -15.78 -17.93 -9.55
N ASP A 352 -14.95 -18.93 -9.78
CA ASP A 352 -14.72 -19.56 -11.08
C ASP A 352 -15.42 -20.96 -11.17
N GLY A 353 -16.43 -21.07 -12.05
CA GLY A 353 -17.04 -22.35 -12.43
C GLY A 353 -18.01 -22.99 -11.42
N HIS A 354 -18.86 -23.89 -11.93
CA HIS A 354 -19.90 -24.64 -11.19
C HIS A 354 -19.33 -25.98 -10.66
N PRO A 355 -19.95 -26.65 -9.66
CA PRO A 355 -19.33 -27.68 -8.82
C PRO A 355 -18.86 -29.00 -9.50
N ASP A 356 -19.02 -29.15 -10.81
CA ASP A 356 -19.03 -30.46 -11.45
C ASP A 356 -17.90 -30.69 -12.46
N GLY A 357 -16.80 -29.92 -12.36
CA GLY A 357 -15.45 -30.32 -12.82
C GLY A 357 -15.07 -29.89 -14.24
N MET A 358 -13.89 -29.34 -14.51
CA MET A 358 -12.71 -29.04 -13.69
C MET A 358 -12.06 -27.78 -14.25
N SER A 359 -11.71 -26.85 -13.38
CA SER A 359 -10.58 -25.90 -13.41
C SER A 359 -10.55 -25.23 -12.03
N HIS A 360 -9.40 -24.68 -11.65
CA HIS A 360 -9.10 -23.90 -10.43
C HIS A 360 -10.36 -23.37 -9.73
N HIS A 361 -10.62 -23.74 -8.47
CA HIS A 361 -11.75 -23.20 -7.69
C HIS A 361 -11.25 -22.05 -6.81
N SER A 362 -11.29 -20.84 -7.34
CA SER A 362 -11.19 -19.56 -6.66
C SER A 362 -12.56 -19.19 -6.10
N HIS A 363 -12.63 -18.91 -4.80
CA HIS A 363 -13.82 -18.37 -4.14
C HIS A 363 -13.44 -17.15 -3.33
N CYS A 364 -13.97 -15.99 -3.70
CA CYS A 364 -13.64 -14.73 -3.08
C CYS A 364 -14.91 -14.03 -2.56
N GLU A 365 -14.89 -13.61 -1.30
CA GLU A 365 -15.97 -12.84 -0.70
C GLU A 365 -15.47 -11.44 -0.34
N LEU A 366 -16.12 -10.42 -0.90
CA LEU A 366 -15.69 -9.02 -0.81
C LEU A 366 -16.76 -8.21 -0.06
N HIS A 367 -16.55 -7.98 1.23
CA HIS A 367 -17.55 -7.34 2.10
C HIS A 367 -17.57 -5.82 1.94
N ARG A 368 -18.74 -5.23 2.24
CA ARG A 368 -18.97 -3.78 2.13
C ARG A 368 -18.06 -2.91 2.98
N ASP A 369 -17.54 -3.43 4.08
CA ASP A 369 -16.67 -2.72 5.02
C ASP A 369 -15.18 -2.77 4.63
N GLY A 370 -14.86 -3.42 3.52
CA GLY A 370 -13.49 -3.60 3.03
C GLY A 370 -12.83 -4.88 3.54
N SER A 371 -13.45 -5.61 4.46
CA SER A 371 -13.00 -6.98 4.75
C SER A 371 -13.23 -7.88 3.55
N GLY A 372 -12.39 -8.88 3.38
CA GLY A 372 -12.59 -9.88 2.34
C GLY A 372 -11.83 -11.16 2.60
N THR A 373 -12.25 -12.19 1.89
CA THR A 373 -11.62 -13.50 1.92
C THR A 373 -11.41 -14.02 0.52
N PHE A 374 -10.36 -14.80 0.33
CA PHE A 374 -10.03 -15.46 -0.93
C PHE A 374 -9.59 -16.89 -0.61
N ALA A 375 -10.19 -17.86 -1.24
CA ALA A 375 -9.83 -19.27 -1.14
C ALA A 375 -9.47 -19.78 -2.52
N GLN A 376 -8.29 -20.37 -2.63
CA GLN A 376 -7.85 -21.08 -3.83
C GLN A 376 -7.76 -22.57 -3.52
N ARG A 377 -8.47 -23.38 -4.29
CA ARG A 377 -8.17 -24.82 -4.32
C ARG A 377 -6.79 -25.07 -4.93
N VAL A 378 -5.95 -25.79 -4.19
CA VAL A 378 -4.61 -26.16 -4.62
C VAL A 378 -4.66 -27.45 -5.45
N PRO A 379 -3.94 -27.53 -6.59
CA PRO A 379 -3.90 -28.75 -7.41
C PRO A 379 -3.38 -29.96 -6.62
N LEU A 380 -4.04 -31.11 -6.76
CA LEU A 380 -3.53 -32.36 -6.17
C LEU A 380 -2.29 -32.83 -6.92
N ARG A 381 -1.15 -32.75 -6.24
CA ARG A 381 0.09 -33.38 -6.66
C ARG A 381 0.42 -34.45 -5.64
N PHE A 382 0.86 -35.61 -6.11
CA PHE A 382 1.22 -36.73 -5.24
C PHE A 382 2.71 -37.01 -5.32
N MET A 383 3.26 -37.42 -4.19
CA MET A 383 4.64 -37.89 -4.09
C MET A 383 4.69 -39.02 -3.07
N ASP A 384 5.53 -40.02 -3.33
CA ASP A 384 5.78 -41.12 -2.41
C ASP A 384 7.16 -40.92 -1.78
N ILE A 385 7.21 -40.81 -0.44
CA ILE A 385 8.44 -40.73 0.36
C ILE A 385 8.41 -41.92 1.32
N ASP A 386 9.47 -42.72 1.34
CA ASP A 386 9.58 -43.91 2.22
C ASP A 386 8.33 -44.80 2.20
N TYR A 387 7.82 -45.12 1.00
CA TYR A 387 6.61 -45.93 0.77
C TYR A 387 5.29 -45.32 1.30
N LYS A 388 5.32 -44.06 1.73
CA LYS A 388 4.14 -43.31 2.17
C LYS A 388 3.79 -42.23 1.14
N ARG A 389 2.51 -42.16 0.81
CA ARG A 389 1.98 -41.19 -0.17
C ARG A 389 1.57 -39.90 0.51
N PHE A 390 2.01 -38.79 -0.08
CA PHE A 390 1.74 -37.43 0.37
C PHE A 390 1.08 -36.61 -0.75
N THR A 391 0.27 -35.63 -0.35
CA THR A 391 -0.11 -34.51 -1.21
C THR A 391 0.94 -33.42 -1.04
N TRP A 392 1.41 -32.80 -2.11
CA TRP A 392 2.45 -31.77 -1.99
C TRP A 392 2.10 -30.46 -2.72
N LEU A 393 2.56 -29.35 -2.15
CA LEU A 393 2.40 -28.00 -2.68
C LEU A 393 3.77 -27.36 -2.91
N PRO A 394 4.10 -26.94 -4.15
CA PRO A 394 5.27 -26.11 -4.43
C PRO A 394 5.26 -24.80 -3.63
N PRO A 395 6.35 -24.41 -2.94
CA PRO A 395 6.45 -23.12 -2.26
C PRO A 395 6.20 -21.91 -3.16
N ASP A 396 6.67 -21.96 -4.42
CA ASP A 396 6.48 -20.90 -5.40
C ASP A 396 5.02 -20.70 -5.79
N LEU A 397 4.28 -21.79 -5.96
CA LEU A 397 2.83 -21.75 -6.20
C LEU A 397 2.09 -21.14 -5.01
N MET A 398 2.47 -21.53 -3.78
CA MET A 398 1.89 -20.95 -2.56
C MET A 398 2.13 -19.44 -2.48
N VAL A 399 3.39 -19.01 -2.64
CA VAL A 399 3.79 -17.60 -2.60
C VAL A 399 3.09 -16.78 -3.68
N TRP A 400 2.97 -17.31 -4.89
CA TRP A 400 2.25 -16.65 -5.98
C TRP A 400 0.76 -16.44 -5.68
N LEU A 401 0.10 -17.47 -5.15
CA LEU A 401 -1.32 -17.39 -4.78
C LEU A 401 -1.54 -16.42 -3.61
N LEU A 402 -0.65 -16.42 -2.61
CA LEU A 402 -0.68 -15.45 -1.51
C LEU A 402 -0.60 -14.01 -2.03
N MET A 403 0.39 -13.70 -2.89
CA MET A 403 0.54 -12.35 -3.46
C MET A 403 -0.71 -11.93 -4.25
N SER A 404 -1.26 -12.84 -5.05
CA SER A 404 -2.44 -12.56 -5.88
C SER A 404 -3.67 -12.29 -5.01
N ALA A 405 -3.91 -13.13 -4.00
CA ALA A 405 -5.02 -12.97 -3.07
C ALA A 405 -4.92 -11.66 -2.28
N LEU A 406 -3.73 -11.35 -1.74
CA LEU A 406 -3.47 -10.10 -1.02
C LEU A 406 -3.78 -8.87 -1.88
N ASN A 407 -3.30 -8.87 -3.13
CA ASN A 407 -3.51 -7.75 -4.03
C ASN A 407 -5.00 -7.55 -4.37
N ILE A 408 -5.71 -8.63 -4.70
CA ILE A 408 -7.16 -8.60 -4.99
C ILE A 408 -7.95 -8.06 -3.79
N LEU A 409 -7.69 -8.59 -2.59
CA LEU A 409 -8.37 -8.16 -1.36
C LEU A 409 -8.06 -6.71 -1.00
N ALA A 410 -6.80 -6.29 -1.15
CA ALA A 410 -6.39 -4.91 -0.88
C ALA A 410 -6.96 -3.91 -1.90
N LEU A 411 -6.99 -4.26 -3.19
CA LEU A 411 -7.64 -3.46 -4.22
C LEU A 411 -9.13 -3.28 -3.93
N HIS A 412 -9.83 -4.34 -3.51
CA HIS A 412 -11.23 -4.21 -3.08
C HIS A 412 -11.39 -3.25 -1.91
N ALA A 413 -10.65 -3.49 -0.83
CA ALA A 413 -10.73 -2.69 0.39
C ALA A 413 -10.44 -1.21 0.09
N ARG A 414 -9.36 -0.91 -0.62
CA ARG A 414 -8.97 0.46 -0.98
C ARG A 414 -9.93 1.09 -1.99
N ASP A 415 -10.12 0.46 -3.15
CA ASP A 415 -10.72 1.12 -4.30
C ASP A 415 -12.26 1.06 -4.29
N ARG A 416 -12.86 -0.06 -3.84
CA ARG A 416 -14.33 -0.21 -3.83
C ARG A 416 -14.99 0.30 -2.56
N THR A 417 -14.26 0.28 -1.44
CA THR A 417 -14.82 0.63 -0.12
C THR A 417 -14.24 1.91 0.46
N GLY A 418 -13.07 2.37 0.00
CA GLY A 418 -12.37 3.50 0.62
C GLY A 418 -11.88 3.19 2.04
N ALA A 419 -11.56 1.93 2.32
CA ALA A 419 -10.88 1.54 3.56
C ALA A 419 -9.43 2.05 3.54
N THR A 420 -8.88 2.31 4.71
CA THR A 420 -7.54 2.92 4.86
C THR A 420 -6.77 2.33 6.05
N GLY A 421 -5.50 2.73 6.20
CA GLY A 421 -4.66 2.32 7.33
C GLY A 421 -3.98 0.98 7.11
N THR A 422 -3.68 0.28 8.20
CA THR A 422 -3.17 -1.10 8.11
C THR A 422 -4.29 -2.09 7.80
N ALA A 423 -3.94 -3.34 7.49
CA ALA A 423 -4.87 -4.45 7.41
C ALA A 423 -4.32 -5.60 8.26
N LEU A 424 -5.20 -6.24 9.04
CA LEU A 424 -4.91 -7.52 9.66
C LEU A 424 -5.19 -8.61 8.63
N ILE A 425 -4.23 -9.49 8.42
CA ILE A 425 -4.29 -10.56 7.44
C ILE A 425 -4.03 -11.87 8.15
N ARG A 426 -4.83 -12.90 7.83
CA ARG A 426 -4.54 -14.29 8.14
C ARG A 426 -4.51 -15.08 6.84
N ALA A 427 -3.47 -15.88 6.65
CA ALA A 427 -3.42 -16.85 5.58
C ALA A 427 -3.33 -18.24 6.19
N ALA A 428 -4.02 -19.21 5.60
CA ALA A 428 -4.00 -20.59 6.07
C ALA A 428 -3.96 -21.56 4.89
N LEU A 429 -3.03 -22.51 4.95
CA LEU A 429 -3.02 -23.69 4.11
C LEU A 429 -3.73 -24.82 4.85
N VAL A 430 -4.89 -25.23 4.34
CA VAL A 430 -5.77 -26.18 5.03
C VAL A 430 -6.07 -27.39 4.17
N GLN A 431 -6.07 -28.55 4.78
CA GLN A 431 -6.52 -29.79 4.16
C GLN A 431 -8.04 -29.93 4.38
N SER A 432 -8.84 -29.86 3.32
CA SER A 432 -10.29 -30.08 3.45
C SER A 432 -10.59 -31.56 3.70
N PRO A 433 -11.54 -31.89 4.59
CA PRO A 433 -12.02 -33.25 4.72
C PRO A 433 -12.76 -33.67 3.42
N PRO A 434 -12.69 -34.95 3.06
CA PRO A 434 -13.30 -35.47 1.85
C PRO A 434 -14.82 -35.57 2.00
N ARG A 435 -15.59 -35.22 0.98
CA ARG A 435 -17.01 -35.59 0.89
C ARG A 435 -17.05 -37.09 0.77
N GLN A 436 -17.65 -37.77 1.74
CA GLN A 436 -17.98 -39.18 1.58
C GLN A 436 -19.06 -39.23 0.49
N PRO A 437 -18.80 -39.83 -0.69
CA PRO A 437 -19.91 -40.21 -1.56
C PRO A 437 -20.73 -41.25 -0.78
N ASP A 438 -22.00 -41.48 -1.15
CA ASP A 438 -22.84 -42.55 -0.59
C ASP A 438 -22.27 -43.99 -0.81
N ASP A 439 -21.01 -44.11 -1.21
CA ASP A 439 -20.24 -45.34 -1.39
C ASP A 439 -19.36 -45.62 -0.15
N PRO A 440 -19.76 -46.56 0.74
CA PRO A 440 -19.01 -46.92 1.94
C PRO A 440 -17.62 -47.54 1.65
N ASN A 441 -17.31 -47.90 0.40
CA ASN A 441 -16.01 -48.48 0.00
C ASN A 441 -14.98 -47.44 -0.50
N ARG A 442 -15.39 -46.18 -0.74
CA ARG A 442 -14.46 -45.08 -1.06
C ARG A 442 -14.17 -44.25 0.19
N ARG A 443 -13.37 -44.80 1.10
CA ARG A 443 -12.73 -43.98 2.16
C ARG A 443 -11.64 -43.12 1.52
N ALA A 444 -12.02 -41.97 0.97
CA ALA A 444 -11.10 -41.03 0.36
C ALA A 444 -10.38 -40.20 1.43
N PHE A 445 -9.62 -40.80 2.36
CA PHE A 445 -8.82 -39.98 3.27
C PHE A 445 -7.81 -39.17 2.46
N PRO A 446 -7.76 -37.83 2.63
CA PRO A 446 -6.81 -37.02 1.89
C PRO A 446 -5.41 -37.37 2.41
N PHE A 447 -4.46 -37.60 1.50
CA PHE A 447 -3.08 -37.92 1.87
C PHE A 447 -2.47 -36.75 2.64
N PRO A 448 -1.59 -37.00 3.65
CA PRO A 448 -0.96 -35.93 4.42
C PRO A 448 -0.33 -34.88 3.50
N LEU A 449 -0.57 -33.60 3.81
CA LEU A 449 -0.09 -32.47 3.01
C LEU A 449 1.33 -32.08 3.46
N ILE A 450 2.21 -31.82 2.50
CA ILE A 450 3.56 -31.28 2.69
C ILE A 450 3.82 -30.11 1.73
N VAL A 451 4.80 -29.28 2.04
CA VAL A 451 5.32 -28.22 1.16
C VAL A 451 6.67 -28.65 0.60
N ASP A 452 6.77 -28.82 -0.71
CA ASP A 452 7.94 -29.42 -1.35
C ASP A 452 8.06 -29.02 -2.82
N TYR A 453 9.25 -29.14 -3.43
CA TYR A 453 9.40 -29.02 -4.90
C TYR A 453 9.25 -30.37 -5.61
N GLY A 454 9.11 -31.47 -4.86
CA GLY A 454 8.82 -32.79 -5.39
C GLY A 454 10.06 -33.67 -5.43
N VAL A 455 10.49 -34.05 -6.64
CA VAL A 455 11.52 -35.09 -6.91
C VAL A 455 12.95 -34.78 -6.42
N ASP A 456 13.11 -33.96 -5.39
CA ASP A 456 14.37 -33.77 -4.69
C ASP A 456 14.72 -35.02 -3.87
N GLU A 457 16.00 -35.40 -3.85
CA GLU A 457 16.49 -36.55 -3.08
C GLU A 457 16.34 -36.34 -1.56
N VAL A 458 16.20 -35.08 -1.13
CA VAL A 458 15.97 -34.70 0.27
C VAL A 458 14.69 -33.86 0.32
N PRO A 459 13.61 -34.35 0.96
CA PRO A 459 12.39 -33.59 1.14
C PRO A 459 12.65 -32.27 1.85
N LEU A 460 12.00 -31.21 1.39
CA LEU A 460 12.09 -29.89 2.02
C LEU A 460 11.34 -29.88 3.35
N SER A 461 10.13 -30.46 3.36
CA SER A 461 9.33 -30.61 4.57
C SER A 461 9.91 -31.69 5.49
N THR A 462 9.99 -31.40 6.78
CA THR A 462 10.33 -32.41 7.81
C THR A 462 9.09 -33.04 8.44
N GLN A 463 7.92 -32.44 8.23
CA GLN A 463 6.64 -32.92 8.74
C GLN A 463 5.47 -32.53 7.83
N SER A 464 4.33 -33.23 7.99
CA SER A 464 3.08 -32.94 7.30
C SER A 464 2.08 -32.25 8.22
N CYS A 465 1.26 -31.35 7.68
CA CYS A 465 0.26 -30.60 8.45
C CYS A 465 -1.13 -30.68 7.80
N THR A 466 -2.17 -30.71 8.63
CA THR A 466 -3.57 -30.58 8.17
C THR A 466 -4.02 -29.13 8.10
N HIS A 467 -3.34 -28.26 8.85
CA HIS A 467 -3.59 -26.83 8.95
C HIS A 467 -2.25 -26.15 9.29
N ALA A 468 -1.94 -25.07 8.58
CA ALA A 468 -0.80 -24.21 8.84
C ALA A 468 -1.22 -22.79 8.50
N ASP A 469 -1.11 -21.87 9.45
CA ASP A 469 -1.51 -20.49 9.29
C ASP A 469 -0.36 -19.53 9.57
N GLY A 470 -0.54 -18.29 9.11
CA GLY A 470 0.30 -17.16 9.42
C GLY A 470 -0.51 -15.89 9.48
N GLU A 471 -0.09 -14.95 10.31
CA GLU A 471 -0.71 -13.64 10.46
C GLU A 471 0.26 -12.51 10.14
N ALA A 472 -0.24 -11.47 9.48
CA ALA A 472 0.56 -10.30 9.17
C ALA A 472 -0.26 -9.02 9.31
N VAL A 473 0.46 -7.92 9.56
CA VAL A 473 -0.10 -6.57 9.51
C VAL A 473 0.69 -5.76 8.49
N ALA A 474 0.00 -5.23 7.49
CA ALA A 474 0.61 -4.44 6.42
C ALA A 474 -0.23 -3.22 6.07
N LEU A 475 0.37 -2.20 5.46
CA LEU A 475 -0.35 -1.03 4.97
C LEU A 475 -1.23 -1.41 3.78
N LEU A 476 -2.51 -1.05 3.82
CA LEU A 476 -3.47 -1.45 2.80
C LEU A 476 -3.09 -0.93 1.40
N ASP A 477 -2.63 0.31 1.34
CA ASP A 477 -2.19 0.94 0.09
C ASP A 477 -0.97 0.26 -0.52
N ASP A 478 -0.09 -0.30 0.31
CA ASP A 478 1.11 -1.01 -0.11
C ASP A 478 0.79 -2.38 -0.72
N LEU A 479 -0.22 -3.07 -0.19
CA LEU A 479 -0.69 -4.36 -0.73
C LEU A 479 -1.42 -4.21 -2.06
N ALA A 480 -2.14 -3.10 -2.23
CA ALA A 480 -2.90 -2.78 -3.42
C ALA A 480 -2.04 -2.23 -4.57
N ILE A 481 -0.72 -2.24 -4.42
CA ILE A 481 0.27 -1.89 -5.45
C ILE A 481 1.17 -3.10 -5.66
N GLU A 482 1.32 -3.51 -6.92
CA GLU A 482 2.31 -4.52 -7.30
C GLU A 482 3.71 -3.92 -7.11
N GLY A 483 4.42 -4.35 -6.07
CA GLY A 483 5.70 -3.78 -5.66
C GLY A 483 6.33 -4.47 -4.45
N PRO A 484 7.48 -3.97 -3.95
CA PRO A 484 8.25 -4.65 -2.90
C PRO A 484 7.47 -4.88 -1.60
N ALA A 485 6.57 -3.96 -1.22
CA ALA A 485 5.81 -4.08 0.02
C ALA A 485 4.77 -5.22 -0.01
N LEU A 486 4.16 -5.50 -1.16
CA LEU A 486 3.33 -6.70 -1.36
C LEU A 486 4.16 -7.98 -1.18
N VAL A 487 5.39 -7.99 -1.70
CA VAL A 487 6.32 -9.11 -1.55
C VAL A 487 6.73 -9.31 -0.08
N GLN A 488 6.99 -8.23 0.66
CA GLN A 488 7.32 -8.28 2.10
C GLN A 488 6.18 -8.86 2.95
N ALA A 489 4.95 -8.42 2.71
CA ALA A 489 3.80 -8.95 3.44
C ALA A 489 3.57 -10.44 3.11
N THR A 490 3.80 -10.81 1.85
CA THR A 490 3.71 -12.22 1.40
C THR A 490 4.79 -13.06 2.05
N SER A 491 6.03 -12.59 2.15
CA SER A 491 7.12 -13.37 2.76
C SER A 491 6.82 -13.66 4.23
N GLN A 492 6.31 -12.68 4.99
CA GLN A 492 5.93 -12.88 6.40
C GLN A 492 4.89 -14.00 6.56
N LEU A 493 3.81 -13.96 5.76
CA LEU A 493 2.77 -14.99 5.80
C LEU A 493 3.30 -16.35 5.33
N ALA A 494 4.08 -16.37 4.25
CA ALA A 494 4.62 -17.59 3.68
C ALA A 494 5.61 -18.27 4.63
N ASP A 495 6.47 -17.50 5.31
CA ASP A 495 7.43 -17.99 6.29
C ASP A 495 6.73 -18.70 7.45
N GLU A 496 5.71 -18.08 8.05
CA GLU A 496 4.94 -18.70 9.14
C GLU A 496 4.24 -19.99 8.68
N ILE A 497 3.66 -20.00 7.48
CA ILE A 497 3.02 -21.20 6.93
C ILE A 497 4.05 -22.32 6.71
N VAL A 498 5.19 -22.06 6.04
CA VAL A 498 6.16 -23.12 5.74
C VAL A 498 6.90 -23.62 6.98
N GLN A 499 7.03 -22.80 8.02
CA GLN A 499 7.57 -23.20 9.33
C GLN A 499 6.75 -24.30 9.99
N ALA A 500 5.43 -24.31 9.80
CA ALA A 500 4.59 -25.42 10.26
C ALA A 500 4.98 -26.76 9.61
N PHE A 501 5.55 -26.76 8.40
CA PHE A 501 6.07 -27.96 7.72
C PHE A 501 7.55 -28.24 8.04
N GLY A 502 8.15 -27.43 8.92
CA GLY A 502 9.54 -27.55 9.35
C GLY A 502 10.56 -26.93 8.39
N ILE A 503 10.12 -25.97 7.58
CA ILE A 503 10.94 -25.21 6.62
C ILE A 503 11.22 -23.84 7.23
N ALA A 504 12.47 -23.37 7.21
CA ALA A 504 12.84 -22.14 7.91
C ALA A 504 12.22 -20.87 7.30
N GLU A 505 12.24 -20.75 5.97
CA GLU A 505 11.72 -19.60 5.21
C GLU A 505 11.21 -20.04 3.83
N ALA A 506 10.28 -19.27 3.28
CA ALA A 506 9.75 -19.46 1.94
C ALA A 506 10.74 -18.92 0.90
N LEU A 507 11.55 -19.83 0.35
CA LEU A 507 12.61 -19.52 -0.62
C LEU A 507 12.24 -18.58 -1.80
N PRO A 508 11.02 -18.55 -2.37
CA PRO A 508 10.74 -17.71 -3.55
C PRO A 508 10.84 -16.18 -3.32
N VAL A 509 10.70 -15.70 -2.08
CA VAL A 509 10.64 -14.27 -1.74
C VAL A 509 11.47 -13.94 -0.50
N THR A 510 11.74 -12.66 -0.25
CA THR A 510 12.52 -12.22 0.92
C THR A 510 11.78 -11.22 1.79
N PRO A 511 12.10 -11.13 3.10
CA PRO A 511 11.62 -10.08 4.00
C PRO A 511 11.99 -8.66 3.57
N ALA A 512 12.95 -8.50 2.64
CA ALA A 512 13.31 -7.20 2.08
C ALA A 512 12.40 -6.78 0.91
N GLY A 513 11.49 -7.65 0.45
CA GLY A 513 10.61 -7.38 -0.69
C GLY A 513 11.25 -7.69 -2.03
N GLU A 514 12.13 -8.70 -2.04
CA GLU A 514 12.87 -9.12 -3.23
C GLU A 514 12.40 -10.51 -3.67
N LEU A 515 12.63 -10.81 -4.95
CA LEU A 515 12.32 -12.09 -5.55
C LEU A 515 13.59 -12.93 -5.70
N ARG A 516 13.62 -14.13 -5.12
CA ARG A 516 14.75 -15.07 -5.27
C ARG A 516 14.51 -16.01 -6.43
N GLN A 517 15.21 -15.79 -7.54
CA GLN A 517 15.00 -16.53 -8.79
C GLN A 517 15.14 -18.05 -8.62
N ALA A 518 16.04 -18.50 -7.72
CA ALA A 518 16.25 -19.91 -7.42
C ALA A 518 15.03 -20.59 -6.78
N GLY A 519 14.21 -19.84 -6.02
CA GLY A 519 13.01 -20.36 -5.38
C GLY A 519 11.80 -20.50 -6.31
N TRP A 520 11.88 -20.06 -7.57
CA TRP A 520 10.77 -20.20 -8.52
C TRP A 520 10.97 -21.38 -9.45
N GLY A 521 9.98 -22.27 -9.53
CA GLY A 521 9.93 -23.38 -10.47
C GLY A 521 9.88 -22.89 -11.92
N VAL A 522 10.31 -23.75 -12.84
CA VAL A 522 10.50 -23.40 -14.26
C VAL A 522 9.23 -22.81 -14.90
N SER A 523 8.05 -23.29 -14.49
CA SER A 523 6.76 -22.83 -15.01
C SER A 523 6.46 -21.36 -14.70
N LEU A 524 6.81 -20.88 -13.50
CA LEU A 524 6.47 -19.52 -13.05
C LEU A 524 7.64 -18.55 -13.11
N ARG A 525 8.89 -19.05 -13.05
CA ARG A 525 10.11 -18.25 -12.93
C ARG A 525 10.22 -17.12 -13.95
N ASN A 526 10.00 -17.40 -15.23
CA ASN A 526 10.17 -16.41 -16.29
C ASN A 526 9.11 -15.30 -16.21
N ALA A 527 7.85 -15.68 -16.08
CA ALA A 527 6.75 -14.74 -15.97
C ALA A 527 6.90 -13.87 -14.71
N MET A 528 7.24 -14.49 -13.59
CA MET A 528 7.42 -13.78 -12.32
C MET A 528 8.65 -12.87 -12.32
N THR A 529 9.76 -13.28 -12.93
CA THR A 529 10.94 -12.41 -13.10
C THR A 529 10.63 -11.19 -13.97
N LYS A 530 9.86 -11.38 -15.06
CA LYS A 530 9.42 -10.28 -15.92
C LYS A 530 8.50 -9.32 -15.18
N TRP A 531 7.54 -9.85 -14.44
CA TRP A 531 6.61 -9.10 -13.60
C TRP A 531 7.33 -8.29 -12.52
N ALA A 532 8.28 -8.91 -11.79
CA ALA A 532 9.05 -8.25 -10.74
C ALA A 532 9.81 -7.04 -11.29
N ARG A 533 10.49 -7.20 -12.44
CA ARG A 533 11.21 -6.11 -13.11
C ARG A 533 10.29 -4.98 -13.56
N ALA A 534 9.10 -5.29 -14.05
CA ALA A 534 8.12 -4.28 -14.48
C ALA A 534 7.62 -3.43 -13.30
N HIS A 535 7.61 -3.99 -12.09
CA HIS A 535 7.07 -3.37 -10.88
C HIS A 535 8.15 -2.89 -9.89
N GLY A 536 9.41 -2.79 -10.34
CA GLY A 536 10.51 -2.28 -9.51
C GLY A 536 10.89 -3.18 -8.34
N ILE A 537 10.61 -4.49 -8.44
CA ILE A 537 10.99 -5.51 -7.46
C ILE A 537 12.36 -6.08 -7.86
N ASN A 538 13.31 -6.09 -6.93
CA ASN A 538 14.64 -6.65 -7.15
C ASN A 538 14.55 -8.16 -7.35
N VAL A 539 15.26 -8.68 -8.35
CA VAL A 539 15.42 -10.12 -8.58
C VAL A 539 16.84 -10.53 -8.21
N VAL A 540 16.97 -11.39 -7.22
CA VAL A 540 18.25 -11.91 -6.72
C VAL A 540 18.43 -13.37 -7.12
N SER A 541 19.67 -13.79 -7.30
CA SER A 541 20.02 -15.13 -7.77
C SER A 541 20.02 -16.20 -6.68
N ALA A 542 20.07 -15.80 -5.40
CA ALA A 542 20.19 -16.66 -4.23
C ALA A 542 19.15 -16.28 -3.17
#